data_AF-A0A7V6G2B2-F1
#
_entry.id   AF-A0A7V6G2B2-F1
#
_cell.length_a   1.000
_cell.length_b   1.000
_cell.length_c   1.000
_cell.angle_alpha   90.00
_cell.angle_beta   90.00
_cell.angle_gamma   90.00
#
_symmetry.space_group_name_H-M   'P 1'
#
loop_
_entity.id
_entity.type
_entity.pdbx_description
1 polymer ?
#
loop_
_entity_poly.entity_id
_entity_poly.type
_entity_poly.pdbx_seq_one_letter_code
_entity_poly.pdbx_strand_id
1 'polypeptide(L)'
;VLYSIITILFAQISKITTIILTTGFSPYDLTILPIMVIGAVMGGYMGSLINKRIPEKKVEILFNGTQLVVLALAITNVIKSFL
;
A
#
# COMPACT_ATOMS: atom_id res chain seq x y z
N VAL A 1 9.64 12.06 -3.04
CA VAL A 1 8.44 11.73 -2.22
C VAL A 1 7.10 11.82 -2.98
N LEU A 2 6.74 12.97 -3.57
CA LEU A 2 5.43 13.16 -4.23
C LEU A 2 5.13 12.14 -5.33
N TYR A 3 6.09 11.91 -6.24
CA TYR A 3 5.96 10.92 -7.31
C TYR A 3 5.71 9.50 -6.77
N SER A 4 6.44 9.10 -5.73
CA SER A 4 6.28 7.79 -5.09
C SER A 4 4.89 7.61 -4.47
N ILE A 5 4.34 8.64 -3.82
CA ILE A 5 2.98 8.61 -3.24
C ILE A 5 1.94 8.40 -4.34
N ILE A 6 2.04 9.14 -5.45
CA ILE A 6 1.13 9.02 -6.59
C ILE A 6 1.18 7.61 -7.18
N THR A 7 2.38 7.04 -7.37
CA THR A 7 2.54 5.66 -7.87
C THR A 7 1.91 4.63 -6.94
N ILE A 8 2.06 4.77 -5.60
CA ILE A 8 1.39 3.89 -4.64
C ILE A 8 -0.12 3.97 -4.76
N LEU A 9 -0.69 5.18 -4.80
CA LEU A 9 -2.14 5.37 -4.93
C LEU A 9 -2.67 4.72 -6.21
N PHE A 10 -1.99 4.92 -7.33
CA PHE A 10 -2.38 4.33 -8.60
C PHE A 10 -2.32 2.80 -8.59
N ALA A 11 -1.30 2.22 -7.95
CA ALA A 11 -1.17 0.77 -7.80
C ALA A 11 -2.33 0.18 -6.97
N GLN A 12 -2.71 0.83 -5.88
CA GLN A 12 -3.83 0.38 -5.05
C GLN A 12 -5.17 0.52 -5.75
N ILE A 13 -5.40 1.62 -6.48
CA ILE A 13 -6.58 1.80 -7.33
C ILE A 13 -6.63 0.69 -8.39
N SER A 14 -5.52 0.44 -9.09
CA SER A 14 -5.44 -0.61 -10.11
C SER A 14 -5.83 -1.98 -9.54
N LYS A 15 -5.30 -2.35 -8.37
CA LYS A 15 -5.65 -3.60 -7.69
C LYS A 15 -7.14 -3.68 -7.33
N ILE A 16 -7.71 -2.61 -6.76
CA ILE A 16 -9.14 -2.58 -6.40
C ILE A 16 -10.00 -2.72 -7.65
N THR A 17 -9.69 -1.99 -8.73
CA THR A 17 -10.40 -2.08 -10.00
C THR A 17 -10.30 -3.50 -10.59
N THR A 18 -9.13 -4.13 -10.55
CA THR A 18 -8.98 -5.53 -10.98
C THR A 18 -9.84 -6.47 -10.15
N ILE A 19 -9.89 -6.31 -8.82
CA ILE A 19 -10.73 -7.15 -7.95
C ILE A 19 -12.21 -7.00 -8.32
N ILE A 20 -12.68 -5.76 -8.51
CA ILE A 20 -14.07 -5.48 -8.90
C ILE A 20 -14.43 -6.16 -10.23
N LEU A 21 -13.52 -6.14 -11.21
CA LEU A 21 -13.79 -6.65 -12.56
C LEU A 21 -13.58 -8.17 -12.72
N THR A 22 -12.81 -8.82 -11.85
CA THR A 22 -12.40 -10.23 -12.03
C THR A 22 -13.09 -11.18 -11.06
N THR A 23 -12.70 -11.11 -9.80
CA THR A 23 -13.08 -12.05 -8.74
C THR A 23 -14.28 -11.56 -7.94
N GLY A 24 -14.58 -10.26 -8.03
CA GLY A 24 -15.50 -9.58 -7.13
C GLY A 24 -15.00 -9.65 -5.68
N PHE A 25 -15.87 -9.27 -4.75
CA PHE A 25 -15.58 -9.36 -3.31
C PHE A 25 -15.93 -10.72 -2.69
N SER A 26 -16.47 -11.65 -3.49
CA SER A 26 -16.98 -12.96 -3.02
C SER A 26 -15.94 -13.83 -2.30
N PRO A 27 -14.67 -13.94 -2.76
CA PRO A 27 -13.64 -14.71 -2.05
C PRO A 27 -12.94 -13.94 -0.93
N TYR A 28 -13.26 -12.66 -0.71
CA TYR A 28 -12.60 -11.82 0.29
C TYR A 28 -13.49 -11.64 1.53
N ASP A 29 -12.92 -11.83 2.73
CA ASP A 29 -13.62 -11.55 3.98
C ASP A 29 -13.70 -10.03 4.22
N LEU A 30 -14.85 -9.44 3.88
CA LEU A 30 -15.13 -8.01 4.04
C LEU A 30 -15.20 -7.57 5.52
N THR A 31 -15.24 -8.51 6.48
CA THR A 31 -15.25 -8.18 7.92
C THR A 31 -13.93 -7.55 8.37
N ILE A 32 -12.84 -7.78 7.63
CA ILE A 32 -11.53 -7.18 7.93
C ILE A 32 -11.44 -5.70 7.48
N LEU A 33 -12.31 -5.25 6.57
CA LEU A 33 -12.23 -3.91 5.97
C LEU A 33 -12.21 -2.78 7.02
N PRO A 34 -13.11 -2.76 8.03
CA PRO A 34 -13.12 -1.72 9.06
C PRO A 34 -11.81 -1.70 9.86
N ILE A 35 -11.24 -2.87 10.16
CA ILE A 35 -9.96 -3.00 10.88
C ILE A 35 -8.82 -2.41 10.03
N MET A 36 -8.82 -2.66 8.72
CA MET A 36 -7.85 -2.06 7.79
C MET A 36 -7.96 -0.54 7.74
N VAL A 37 -9.19 0.02 7.74
CA VAL A 37 -9.41 1.47 7.74
C VAL A 37 -8.86 2.09 9.03
N ILE A 38 -9.17 1.51 10.19
CA ILE A 38 -8.65 1.99 11.48
C ILE A 38 -7.12 1.90 11.49
N GLY A 39 -6.55 0.80 11.02
CA GLY A 39 -5.10 0.63 10.89
C GLY A 39 -4.46 1.67 9.97
N ALA A 40 -5.09 1.99 8.84
CA ALA A 40 -4.61 3.01 7.90
C ALA A 40 -4.67 4.43 8.50
N VAL A 41 -5.74 4.77 9.24
CA VAL A 41 -5.87 6.06 9.93
C VAL A 41 -4.82 6.20 11.04
N MET A 42 -4.67 5.16 11.88
CA MET A 42 -3.65 5.16 12.94
C MET A 42 -2.24 5.20 12.36
N GLY A 43 -1.96 4.44 11.30
CA GLY A 43 -0.68 4.45 10.60
C GLY A 43 -0.37 5.81 9.96
N GLY A 44 -1.37 6.47 9.38
CA GLY A 44 -1.23 7.83 8.83
C GLY A 44 -0.96 8.87 9.91
N TYR A 45 -1.64 8.78 11.05
CA TYR A 45 -1.40 9.66 12.20
C TYR A 45 0.01 9.46 12.77
N MET A 46 0.43 8.21 12.97
CA MET A 46 1.76 7.88 13.48
C MET A 46 2.85 8.27 12.48
N GLY A 47 2.63 8.06 11.19
CA GLY A 47 3.52 8.51 10.11
C GLY A 47 3.68 10.03 10.07
N SER A 48 2.60 10.79 10.30
CA SER A 48 2.63 12.25 10.45
C SER A 48 3.48 12.71 11.64
N LEU A 49 3.35 12.02 12.78
CA LEU A 49 4.12 12.33 13.98
C LEU A 49 5.62 12.07 13.77
N ILE A 50 5.95 10.97 13.09
CA ILE A 50 7.32 10.59 12.75
C ILE A 50 7.90 11.57 11.72
N ASN A 51 7.13 11.98 10.70
CA ASN A 51 7.54 12.94 9.68
C ASN A 51 7.98 14.29 10.30
N LYS A 52 7.39 14.70 11.42
CA LYS A 52 7.80 15.92 12.15
C LYS A 52 9.08 15.77 12.97
N ARG A 53 9.46 14.55 13.35
CA ARG A 53 10.64 14.27 14.20
C ARG A 53 11.90 13.93 13.41
N ILE A 54 11.76 13.52 12.16
CA ILE A 54 12.86 13.03 11.33
C ILE A 54 13.10 13.99 10.16
N PRO A 55 14.37 14.27 9.77
CA PRO A 55 14.65 15.07 8.59
C PRO A 55 14.05 14.48 7.30
N GLU A 56 13.55 15.34 6.41
CA GLU A 56 12.85 14.97 5.17
C GLU A 56 13.61 13.94 4.32
N LYS A 57 14.95 14.04 4.25
CA LYS A 57 15.79 13.08 3.51
C LYS A 57 15.62 11.63 3.98
N LYS A 58 15.45 11.40 5.29
CA LYS A 58 15.25 10.04 5.83
C LYS A 58 13.82 9.55 5.57
N VAL A 59 12.84 10.44 5.59
CA VAL A 59 11.45 10.12 5.25
C VAL A 59 11.36 9.68 3.79
N GLU A 60 12.07 10.36 2.89
CA GLU A 60 12.14 9.97 1.49
C GLU A 60 12.75 8.57 1.27
N ILE A 61 13.86 8.27 1.95
CA ILE A 61 14.48 6.93 1.90
C ILE A 61 13.52 5.86 2.44
N LEU A 62 12.83 6.13 3.56
CA LEU A 62 11.85 5.21 4.12
C LEU A 62 10.70 4.93 3.15
N PHE A 63 10.19 5.98 2.49
CA PHE A 63 9.08 5.88 1.55
C PHE A 63 9.47 5.10 0.28
N ASN A 64 10.63 5.44 -0.31
CA ASN A 64 11.13 4.74 -1.49
C ASN A 64 11.51 3.28 -1.18
N GLY A 65 12.10 3.02 -0.02
CA GLY A 65 12.41 1.66 0.43
C GLY A 65 11.15 0.82 0.61
N THR A 66 10.12 1.38 1.25
CA THR A 66 8.82 0.70 1.40
C THR A 66 8.18 0.42 0.03
N GLN A 67 8.24 1.37 -0.90
CA GLN A 67 7.74 1.18 -2.27
C GLN A 67 8.46 0.03 -3.01
N LEU A 68 9.79 -0.07 -2.87
CA LEU A 68 10.55 -1.20 -3.44
C LEU A 68 10.14 -2.54 -2.83
N VAL A 69 9.90 -2.60 -1.52
CA VAL A 69 9.41 -3.82 -0.85
C VAL A 69 8.03 -4.21 -1.38
N VAL A 70 7.10 -3.27 -1.51
CA VAL A 70 5.76 -3.52 -2.08
C VAL A 70 5.85 -3.99 -3.53
N LEU A 71 6.74 -3.39 -4.32
CA LEU A 71 7.00 -3.82 -5.69
C LEU A 71 7.53 -5.26 -5.74
N ALA A 72 8.50 -5.60 -4.88
CA ALA A 72 9.03 -6.97 -4.79
C ALA A 72 7.92 -7.97 -4.42
N LEU A 73 7.09 -7.66 -3.43
CA LEU A 73 5.93 -8.48 -3.05
C LEU A 73 4.94 -8.65 -4.21
N ALA A 74 4.70 -7.59 -4.99
CA ALA A 74 3.84 -7.67 -6.16
C ALA A 74 4.43 -8.62 -7.21
N ILE A 75 5.73 -8.53 -7.49
CA ILE A 75 6.43 -9.43 -8.41
C ILE A 75 6.33 -10.89 -7.90
N THR A 76 6.59 -11.14 -6.62
CA THR A 76 6.48 -12.49 -6.04
C THR A 76 5.06 -13.03 -6.14
N ASN A 77 4.04 -12.20 -5.94
CA ASN A 77 2.64 -12.60 -6.09
C ASN A 77 2.30 -12.96 -7.56
N VAL A 78 2.77 -12.17 -8.53
CA VAL A 78 2.60 -12.48 -9.96
C VAL A 78 3.28 -13.80 -10.32
N ILE A 79 4.53 -14.02 -9.89
CA ILE A 79 5.25 -15.27 -10.15
C ILE A 79 4.49 -16.46 -9.54
N LYS A 80 4.02 -16.36 -8.30
CA LYS A 80 3.24 -17.40 -7.63
C LYS A 80 1.86 -17.62 -8.27
N SER A 81 1.28 -16.61 -8.91
CA SER A 81 0.03 -16.76 -9.65
C SER A 81 0.23 -17.40 -11.02
N PHE A 82 1.44 -17.36 -11.58
CA PHE A 82 1.79 -17.94 -12.88
C PHE A 82 2.36 -19.36 -12.80
N LEU A 83 2.89 -19.77 -11.63
CA LEU A 83 3.41 -21.12 -11.35
C LEU A 83 2.41 -21.93 -10.52
#